data_AF-A0A6L7SSC9-F1
#
_entry.id   AF-A0A6L7SSC9-F1
#
_cell.length_a   1.000
_cell.length_b   1.000
_cell.length_c   1.000
_cell.angle_alpha   90.00
_cell.angle_beta   90.00
_cell.angle_gamma   90.00
#
_symmetry.space_group_name_H-M   'P 1'
#
loop_
_entity.id
_entity.type
_entity.pdbx_description
1 polymer ?
#
loop_
_entity_poly.entity_id
_entity_poly.type
_entity_poly.pdbx_seq_one_letter_code
_entity_poly.pdbx_strand_id
1 'polypeptide(L)'
;TRMCAGRTGQLLNLSSLANDCGITHNTAKAWISLLEASYIVHLLPSHHRNFNKRMVKAPKLYFLDTGLAAWLLGIQSCEQLITHVQRGALFETWVVGELLKARFNAGKASNLYFWRDRSGHEVDLLVDHGTSLSALEIKSGQTINKDFFRGLEFWHKLAGEIAGQSWLVYGGDNRQTRSNVTALPWHEIDPEQIVNHVNIHGSG
;
A
#
# COMPACT_ATOMS: atom_id res chain seq x y z
N THR A 1 11.34 -16.13 5.37
CA THR A 1 10.09 -15.40 5.71
C THR A 1 10.31 -14.29 6.71
N ARG A 2 10.96 -14.49 7.88
CA ARG A 2 11.21 -13.41 8.87
C ARG A 2 11.90 -12.16 8.29
N MET A 3 12.97 -12.34 7.50
CA MET A 3 13.65 -11.21 6.83
C MET A 3 12.76 -10.44 5.84
N CYS A 4 11.77 -11.10 5.26
CA CYS A 4 10.76 -10.46 4.40
C CYS A 4 9.72 -9.71 5.23
N ALA A 5 9.30 -10.26 6.39
CA ALA A 5 8.31 -9.61 7.26
C ALA A 5 8.81 -8.23 7.74
N GLY A 6 10.10 -8.11 8.06
CA GLY A 6 10.74 -6.81 8.36
C GLY A 6 10.80 -5.82 7.19
N ARG A 7 10.42 -6.25 5.99
CA ARG A 7 10.43 -5.47 4.75
C ARG A 7 9.05 -5.32 4.12
N THR A 8 7.99 -5.69 4.83
CA THR A 8 6.62 -5.44 4.36
C THR A 8 6.40 -3.93 4.20
N GLY A 9 5.73 -3.50 3.14
CA GLY A 9 5.58 -2.08 2.77
C GLY A 9 6.82 -1.42 2.16
N GLN A 10 7.92 -2.15 1.97
CA GLN A 10 9.17 -1.59 1.46
C GLN A 10 9.49 -2.05 0.04
N LEU A 11 10.27 -1.24 -0.68
CA LEU A 11 10.83 -1.62 -1.99
C LEU A 11 11.69 -2.88 -1.85
N LEU A 12 11.41 -3.88 -2.69
CA LEU A 12 12.14 -5.13 -2.71
C LEU A 12 13.56 -4.91 -3.28
N ASN A 13 14.55 -5.05 -2.41
CA ASN A 13 15.96 -5.11 -2.78
C ASN A 13 16.46 -6.55 -2.59
N LEU A 14 16.47 -7.32 -3.69
CA LEU A 14 16.90 -8.73 -3.68
C LEU A 14 18.36 -8.90 -3.27
N SER A 15 19.24 -7.96 -3.62
CA SER A 15 20.66 -8.02 -3.24
C SER A 15 20.83 -7.85 -1.74
N SER A 16 20.15 -6.86 -1.13
CA SER A 16 20.16 -6.69 0.33
C SER A 16 19.54 -7.90 1.04
N LEU A 17 18.41 -8.41 0.54
CA LEU A 17 17.76 -9.58 1.13
C LEU A 17 18.66 -10.82 1.07
N ALA A 18 19.33 -11.04 -0.06
CA ALA A 18 20.25 -12.15 -0.25
C ALA A 18 21.44 -12.07 0.72
N ASN A 19 22.04 -10.88 0.85
CA ASN A 19 23.15 -10.63 1.78
C ASN A 19 22.76 -10.91 3.23
N ASP A 20 21.62 -10.37 3.68
CA ASP A 20 21.14 -10.56 5.06
C ASP A 20 20.80 -12.02 5.38
N CYS A 21 20.44 -12.81 4.37
CA CYS A 21 20.13 -14.24 4.52
C CYS A 21 21.35 -15.15 4.27
N GLY A 22 22.50 -14.61 3.84
CA GLY A 22 23.67 -15.41 3.47
C GLY A 22 23.45 -16.33 2.26
N ILE A 23 22.60 -15.92 1.31
CA ILE A 23 22.25 -16.69 0.10
C ILE A 23 22.60 -15.92 -1.17
N THR A 24 22.52 -16.60 -2.32
CA THR A 24 22.73 -15.93 -3.61
C THR A 24 21.51 -15.09 -4.01
N HIS A 25 21.74 -14.06 -4.85
CA HIS A 25 20.66 -13.27 -5.44
C HIS A 25 19.62 -14.14 -6.18
N ASN A 26 20.06 -15.15 -6.93
CA ASN A 26 19.16 -16.05 -7.65
C ASN A 26 18.31 -16.90 -6.71
N THR A 27 18.89 -17.37 -5.60
CA THR A 27 18.15 -18.08 -4.54
C THR A 27 17.11 -17.17 -3.91
N ALA A 28 17.48 -15.93 -3.55
CA ALA A 28 16.53 -14.96 -2.99
C ALA A 28 15.36 -14.69 -3.96
N LYS A 29 15.66 -14.52 -5.25
CA LYS A 29 14.63 -14.35 -6.29
C LYS A 29 13.68 -15.55 -6.36
N ALA A 30 14.22 -16.77 -6.43
CA ALA A 30 13.43 -17.99 -6.49
C ALA A 30 12.53 -18.15 -5.25
N TRP A 31 13.04 -17.83 -4.07
CA TRP A 31 12.27 -17.90 -2.82
C TRP A 31 11.16 -16.85 -2.76
N ILE A 32 11.42 -15.62 -3.19
CA ILE A 32 10.36 -14.60 -3.29
C ILE A 32 9.27 -15.06 -4.26
N SER A 33 9.64 -15.58 -5.43
CA SER A 33 8.66 -16.13 -6.39
C SER A 33 7.85 -17.27 -5.79
N LEU A 34 8.46 -18.13 -4.98
CA LEU A 34 7.74 -19.19 -4.27
C LEU A 34 6.75 -18.64 -3.23
N LEU A 35 7.17 -17.63 -2.44
CA LEU A 35 6.30 -16.99 -1.45
C LEU A 35 5.11 -16.28 -2.11
N GLU A 36 5.32 -15.64 -3.25
CA GLU A 36 4.27 -14.99 -4.03
C GLU A 36 3.30 -16.02 -4.63
N ALA A 37 3.82 -17.08 -5.26
CA ALA A 37 2.98 -18.17 -5.79
C ALA A 37 2.19 -18.92 -4.71
N SER A 38 2.68 -18.89 -3.46
CA SER A 38 2.02 -19.50 -2.29
C SER A 38 1.05 -18.54 -1.57
N TYR A 39 0.81 -17.34 -2.12
CA TYR A 39 -0.03 -16.31 -1.51
C TYR A 39 0.38 -15.91 -0.08
N ILE A 40 1.68 -15.98 0.22
CA ILE A 40 2.23 -15.48 1.49
C ILE A 40 2.55 -13.99 1.37
N VAL A 41 3.11 -13.60 0.24
CA VAL A 41 3.45 -12.21 -0.09
C VAL A 41 2.84 -11.80 -1.43
N HIS A 42 2.75 -10.49 -1.65
CA HIS A 42 2.40 -9.88 -2.92
C HIS A 42 3.46 -8.84 -3.28
N LEU A 43 3.90 -8.84 -4.54
CA LEU A 43 4.78 -7.80 -5.06
C LEU A 43 3.94 -6.72 -5.75
N LEU A 44 3.68 -5.62 -5.04
CA LEU A 44 2.92 -4.49 -5.57
C LEU A 44 3.80 -3.73 -6.59
N PRO A 45 3.42 -3.68 -7.88
CA PRO A 45 4.21 -3.00 -8.90
C PRO A 45 4.13 -1.48 -8.77
N SER A 46 5.15 -0.78 -9.25
CA SER A 46 5.05 0.68 -9.48
C SER A 46 4.16 0.93 -10.69
N HIS A 47 3.33 1.97 -10.63
CA HIS A 47 2.50 2.36 -11.76
C HIS A 47 3.38 2.75 -12.96
N HIS A 48 2.97 2.31 -14.16
CA HIS A 48 3.77 2.39 -15.37
C HIS A 48 3.47 3.60 -16.25
N ARG A 49 2.40 4.37 -15.98
CA ARG A 49 2.15 5.62 -16.75
C ARG A 49 3.32 6.57 -16.51
N ASN A 50 3.88 7.09 -17.60
CA ASN A 50 5.05 7.97 -17.60
C ASN A 50 4.72 9.37 -17.06
N PHE A 51 4.33 9.48 -15.80
CA PHE A 51 4.22 10.77 -15.10
C PHE A 51 5.58 11.46 -14.98
N ASN A 52 6.68 10.68 -14.99
CA ASN A 52 8.04 11.18 -14.93
C ASN A 52 9.03 10.17 -15.57
N LYS A 53 10.09 10.63 -16.24
CA LYS A 53 11.14 9.75 -16.82
C LYS A 53 12.02 9.04 -15.77
N ARG A 54 11.84 9.34 -14.47
CA ARG A 54 12.70 8.87 -13.35
C ARG A 54 11.95 8.08 -12.28
N MET A 55 11.02 7.20 -12.65
CA MET A 55 10.28 6.34 -11.70
C MET A 55 11.12 5.17 -11.17
N VAL A 56 10.82 4.74 -9.95
CA VAL A 56 11.36 3.51 -9.36
C VAL A 56 10.65 2.29 -9.96
N LYS A 57 11.41 1.28 -10.39
CA LYS A 57 10.85 0.05 -11.00
C LYS A 57 10.72 -1.14 -10.05
N ALA A 58 11.45 -1.13 -8.94
CA ALA A 58 11.41 -2.21 -7.97
C ALA A 58 10.00 -2.26 -7.33
N PRO A 59 9.36 -3.43 -7.20
CA PRO A 59 8.05 -3.54 -6.55
C PRO A 59 8.18 -3.33 -5.04
N LYS A 60 7.08 -2.99 -4.37
CA LYS A 60 6.98 -3.10 -2.91
C LYS A 60 6.58 -4.53 -2.52
N LEU A 61 7.18 -5.06 -1.45
CA LEU A 61 6.81 -6.35 -0.89
C LEU A 61 5.76 -6.15 0.19
N TYR A 62 4.64 -6.89 0.13
CA TYR A 62 3.63 -6.91 1.18
C TYR A 62 3.32 -8.35 1.60
N PHE A 63 3.08 -8.56 2.88
CA PHE A 63 2.46 -9.81 3.35
C PHE A 63 0.94 -9.75 3.12
N LEU A 64 0.34 -10.86 2.69
CA LEU A 64 -1.11 -10.94 2.53
C LEU A 64 -1.85 -11.17 3.86
N ASP A 65 -1.14 -11.68 4.86
CA ASP A 65 -1.60 -11.80 6.25
C ASP A 65 -0.72 -10.93 7.17
N THR A 66 -1.30 -9.87 7.71
CA THR A 66 -0.60 -8.94 8.63
C THR A 66 -0.36 -9.57 10.00
N GLY A 67 -1.21 -10.49 10.45
CA GLY A 67 -1.02 -11.24 11.69
C GLY A 67 0.20 -12.17 11.57
N LEU A 68 0.35 -12.86 10.44
CA LEU A 68 1.55 -13.65 10.14
C LEU A 68 2.80 -12.76 10.11
N ALA A 69 2.74 -11.60 9.47
CA ALA A 69 3.86 -10.65 9.44
C ALA A 69 4.23 -10.19 10.86
N ALA A 70 3.25 -9.80 11.68
CA ALA A 70 3.45 -9.38 13.07
C ALA A 70 4.07 -10.51 13.91
N TRP A 71 3.56 -11.73 13.79
CA TRP A 71 4.10 -12.90 14.48
C TRP A 71 5.56 -13.19 14.08
N LEU A 72 5.89 -13.11 12.78
CA LEU A 72 7.27 -13.28 12.29
C LEU A 72 8.23 -12.19 12.78
N LEU A 73 7.70 -11.01 13.11
CA LEU A 73 8.42 -9.91 13.75
C LEU A 73 8.57 -10.07 15.27
N GLY A 74 7.97 -11.12 15.85
CA GLY A 74 7.99 -11.34 17.30
C GLY A 74 7.01 -10.46 18.08
N ILE A 75 6.03 -9.85 17.41
CA ILE A 75 4.98 -9.08 18.06
C ILE A 75 3.92 -10.08 18.56
N GLN A 76 3.70 -10.09 19.88
CA GLN A 76 2.84 -11.07 20.56
C GLN A 76 1.67 -10.44 21.30
N SER A 77 1.57 -9.11 21.33
CA SER A 77 0.53 -8.37 22.05
C SER A 77 0.19 -7.03 21.37
N CYS A 78 -0.99 -6.49 21.69
CA CYS A 78 -1.43 -5.19 21.19
C CYS A 78 -0.53 -4.05 21.69
N GLU A 79 -0.08 -4.11 22.94
CA GLU A 79 0.79 -3.12 23.57
C GLU A 79 2.14 -3.03 22.85
N GLN A 80 2.69 -4.19 22.47
CA GLN A 80 3.90 -4.26 21.64
C GLN A 80 3.64 -3.65 20.27
N LEU A 81 2.54 -4.00 19.59
CA LEU A 81 2.22 -3.46 18.27
C LEU A 81 2.12 -1.93 18.26
N ILE A 82 1.49 -1.33 19.27
CA ILE A 82 1.26 0.11 19.37
C ILE A 82 2.58 0.90 19.38
N THR A 83 3.61 0.33 19.99
CA THR A 83 4.93 0.96 20.17
C THR A 83 6.00 0.43 19.19
N HIS A 84 5.69 -0.61 18.43
CA HIS A 84 6.64 -1.25 17.53
C HIS A 84 7.02 -0.35 16.34
N VAL A 85 8.30 -0.34 15.97
CA VAL A 85 8.82 0.48 14.85
C VAL A 85 8.16 0.14 13.50
N GLN A 86 7.69 -1.11 13.34
CA GLN A 86 6.99 -1.56 12.12
C GLN A 86 5.47 -1.29 12.14
N ARG A 87 4.92 -0.61 13.15
CA ARG A 87 3.47 -0.34 13.24
C ARG A 87 2.93 0.31 11.97
N GLY A 88 3.62 1.32 11.45
CA GLY A 88 3.23 2.01 10.23
C GLY A 88 3.20 1.07 9.02
N ALA A 89 4.27 0.30 8.83
CA ALA A 89 4.39 -0.65 7.72
C ALA A 89 3.37 -1.79 7.80
N LEU A 90 3.06 -2.29 9.00
CA LEU A 90 2.04 -3.30 9.23
C LEU A 90 0.63 -2.76 8.96
N PHE A 91 0.35 -1.51 9.37
CA PHE A 91 -0.92 -0.86 9.08
C PHE A 91 -1.12 -0.64 7.57
N GLU A 92 -0.09 -0.16 6.87
CA GLU A 92 -0.09 -0.07 5.41
C GLU A 92 -0.29 -1.43 4.75
N THR A 93 0.41 -2.45 5.23
CA THR A 93 0.27 -3.84 4.76
C THR A 93 -1.15 -4.36 4.92
N TRP A 94 -1.79 -4.07 6.05
CA TRP A 94 -3.18 -4.45 6.29
C TRP A 94 -4.12 -3.78 5.28
N VAL A 95 -4.05 -2.46 5.12
CA VAL A 95 -4.90 -1.72 4.16
C VAL A 95 -4.73 -2.25 2.73
N VAL A 96 -3.48 -2.41 2.28
CA VAL A 96 -3.19 -2.95 0.93
C VAL A 96 -3.71 -4.38 0.80
N GLY A 97 -3.54 -5.21 1.84
CA GLY A 97 -4.05 -6.58 1.88
C GLY A 97 -5.58 -6.65 1.74
N GLU A 98 -6.32 -5.79 2.44
CA GLU A 98 -7.78 -5.74 2.34
C GLU A 98 -8.25 -5.32 0.93
N LEU A 99 -7.59 -4.36 0.31
CA LEU A 99 -7.90 -3.93 -1.06
C LEU A 99 -7.58 -5.02 -2.10
N LEU A 100 -6.48 -5.75 -1.91
CA LEU A 100 -6.17 -6.92 -2.75
C LEU A 100 -7.23 -8.02 -2.61
N LYS A 101 -7.63 -8.34 -1.38
CA LYS A 101 -8.68 -9.34 -1.11
C LYS A 101 -9.99 -8.96 -1.77
N ALA A 102 -10.40 -7.69 -1.72
CA ALA A 102 -11.61 -7.21 -2.39
C ALA A 102 -11.58 -7.48 -3.91
N ARG A 103 -10.44 -7.28 -4.57
CA ARG A 103 -10.25 -7.63 -5.98
C ARG A 103 -10.34 -9.12 -6.23
N PHE A 104 -9.60 -9.92 -5.47
CA PHE A 104 -9.51 -11.36 -5.67
C PHE A 104 -10.82 -12.09 -5.35
N ASN A 105 -11.51 -11.68 -4.29
CA ASN A 105 -12.82 -12.22 -3.92
C ASN A 105 -13.89 -11.93 -4.99
N ALA A 106 -13.74 -10.82 -5.73
CA ALA A 106 -14.57 -10.50 -6.89
C ALA A 106 -14.11 -11.19 -8.19
N GLY A 107 -13.13 -12.11 -8.13
CA GLY A 107 -12.57 -12.80 -9.28
C GLY A 107 -11.77 -11.90 -10.24
N LYS A 108 -11.32 -10.73 -9.78
CA LYS A 108 -10.59 -9.76 -10.59
C LYS A 108 -9.09 -9.77 -10.27
N ALA A 109 -8.27 -9.56 -11.28
CA ALA A 109 -6.84 -9.30 -11.08
C ALA A 109 -6.61 -7.99 -10.29
N SER A 110 -5.45 -7.84 -9.66
CA SER A 110 -5.07 -6.59 -9.01
C SER A 110 -5.01 -5.44 -10.04
N ASN A 111 -5.61 -4.31 -9.69
CA ASN A 111 -5.43 -3.02 -10.37
C ASN A 111 -4.74 -2.00 -9.44
N LEU A 112 -4.04 -2.52 -8.42
CA LEU A 112 -3.36 -1.73 -7.41
C LEU A 112 -1.88 -1.58 -7.78
N TYR A 113 -1.37 -0.38 -7.59
CA TYR A 113 0.01 -0.01 -7.84
C TYR A 113 0.47 0.92 -6.71
N PHE A 114 1.76 1.13 -6.54
CA PHE A 114 2.25 2.32 -5.83
C PHE A 114 2.89 3.28 -6.83
N TRP A 115 3.24 4.49 -6.39
CA TRP A 115 4.05 5.38 -7.22
C TRP A 115 5.18 6.00 -6.41
N ARG A 116 6.38 6.01 -6.98
CA ARG A 116 7.55 6.67 -6.38
C ARG A 116 8.53 7.17 -7.43
N ASP A 117 9.02 8.39 -7.27
CA ASP A 117 10.12 8.93 -8.06
C ASP A 117 11.49 8.79 -7.36
N ARG A 118 12.58 9.02 -8.11
CA ARG A 118 13.94 9.02 -7.54
C ARG A 118 14.22 10.20 -6.59
N SER A 119 13.38 11.23 -6.59
CA SER A 119 13.50 12.37 -5.66
C SER A 119 12.88 12.08 -4.29
N GLY A 120 12.17 10.96 -4.16
CA GLY A 120 11.60 10.50 -2.89
C GLY A 120 10.14 10.88 -2.69
N HIS A 121 9.47 11.46 -3.69
CA HIS A 121 8.01 11.61 -3.64
C HIS A 121 7.38 10.24 -3.80
N GLU A 122 6.38 9.95 -2.98
CA GLU A 122 5.71 8.66 -2.91
C GLU A 122 4.21 8.85 -2.73
N VAL A 123 3.44 7.96 -3.36
CA VAL A 123 2.02 7.74 -3.10
C VAL A 123 1.89 6.27 -2.73
N ASP A 124 1.36 6.00 -1.53
CA ASP A 124 1.36 4.67 -0.93
C ASP A 124 0.63 3.65 -1.83
N LEU A 125 -0.52 4.05 -2.40
CA LEU A 125 -1.29 3.23 -3.33
C LEU A 125 -2.00 4.07 -4.40
N LEU A 126 -2.08 3.51 -5.60
CA LEU A 126 -2.88 3.97 -6.72
C LEU A 126 -3.80 2.84 -7.16
N VAL A 127 -5.05 3.19 -7.48
CA VAL A 127 -6.03 2.28 -8.06
C VAL A 127 -6.27 2.69 -9.50
N ASP A 128 -5.97 1.78 -10.43
CA ASP A 128 -6.16 2.01 -11.85
C ASP A 128 -7.55 1.62 -12.32
N HIS A 129 -8.33 2.61 -12.75
CA HIS A 129 -9.67 2.43 -13.33
C HIS A 129 -9.67 2.57 -14.86
N GLY A 130 -8.49 2.63 -15.49
CA GLY A 130 -8.28 2.83 -16.92
C GLY A 130 -8.27 4.31 -17.32
N THR A 131 -9.38 5.01 -17.10
CA THR A 131 -9.51 6.44 -17.44
C THR A 131 -9.03 7.35 -16.33
N SER A 132 -9.22 6.95 -15.07
CA SER A 132 -8.80 7.70 -13.87
C SER A 132 -7.88 6.85 -12.99
N LEU A 133 -7.07 7.54 -12.18
CA LEU A 133 -6.22 6.94 -11.17
C LEU A 133 -6.57 7.55 -9.81
N SER A 134 -7.18 6.73 -8.97
CA SER A 134 -7.49 7.12 -7.60
C SER A 134 -6.26 6.89 -6.73
N ALA A 135 -6.02 7.76 -5.74
CA ALA A 135 -4.83 7.69 -4.89
C ALA A 135 -5.19 7.47 -3.43
N LEU A 136 -4.35 6.73 -2.72
CA LEU A 136 -4.48 6.52 -1.29
C LEU A 136 -3.17 6.83 -0.59
N GLU A 137 -3.29 7.58 0.50
CA GLU A 137 -2.26 7.70 1.52
C GLU A 137 -2.69 6.89 2.75
N ILE A 138 -1.75 6.17 3.37
CA ILE A 138 -2.03 5.28 4.50
C ILE A 138 -1.17 5.70 5.69
N LYS A 139 -1.81 6.04 6.81
CA LYS A 139 -1.11 6.60 7.98
C LYS A 139 -1.64 6.02 9.29
N SER A 140 -0.82 5.24 9.99
CA SER A 140 -1.20 4.61 11.26
C SER A 140 -1.43 5.59 12.44
N GLY A 141 -1.13 6.88 12.26
CA GLY A 141 -1.33 7.91 13.28
C GLY A 141 -2.80 8.26 13.46
N GLN A 142 -3.20 8.57 14.70
CA GLN A 142 -4.60 8.83 15.05
C GLN A 142 -5.01 10.29 14.87
N THR A 143 -4.06 11.21 14.92
CA THR A 143 -4.32 12.64 14.76
C THR A 143 -3.90 13.08 13.36
N ILE A 144 -4.87 13.52 12.56
CA ILE A 144 -4.61 14.08 11.25
C ILE A 144 -3.78 15.35 11.39
N ASN A 145 -2.68 15.42 10.64
CA ASN A 145 -1.91 16.63 10.45
C ASN A 145 -1.77 16.95 8.95
N LYS A 146 -1.24 18.13 8.62
CA LYS A 146 -1.09 18.56 7.21
C LYS A 146 -0.15 17.64 6.41
N ASP A 147 0.78 16.98 7.07
CA ASP A 147 1.80 16.18 6.42
C ASP A 147 1.24 14.89 5.82
N PHE A 148 0.11 14.41 6.36
CA PHE A 148 -0.61 13.25 5.82
C PHE A 148 -1.19 13.50 4.43
N PHE A 149 -1.28 14.75 3.97
CA PHE A 149 -1.83 15.08 2.66
C PHE A 149 -0.76 15.38 1.62
N ARG A 150 0.52 15.52 1.99
CA ARG A 150 1.58 15.97 1.07
C ARG A 150 1.70 15.07 -0.17
N GLY A 151 1.64 13.75 0.01
CA GLY A 151 1.70 12.78 -1.09
C GLY A 151 0.54 12.96 -2.06
N LEU A 152 -0.68 13.10 -1.54
CA LEU A 152 -1.91 13.32 -2.33
C LEU A 152 -1.93 14.70 -3.02
N GLU A 153 -1.48 15.75 -2.36
CA GLU A 153 -1.37 17.09 -2.94
C GLU A 153 -0.36 17.12 -4.10
N PHE A 154 0.77 16.44 -3.93
CA PHE A 154 1.75 16.25 -4.99
C PHE A 154 1.16 15.42 -6.13
N TRP A 155 0.47 14.33 -5.82
CA TRP A 155 -0.20 13.47 -6.80
C TRP A 155 -1.19 14.24 -7.67
N HIS A 156 -2.08 15.04 -7.07
CA HIS A 156 -3.05 15.81 -7.82
C HIS A 156 -2.40 16.79 -8.80
N LYS A 157 -1.27 17.41 -8.42
CA LYS A 157 -0.48 18.26 -9.32
C LYS A 157 0.16 17.48 -10.47
N LEU A 158 0.63 16.27 -10.18
CA LEU A 158 1.32 15.41 -11.14
C LEU A 158 0.35 14.77 -12.15
N ALA A 159 -0.77 14.24 -11.65
CA ALA A 159 -1.73 13.47 -12.43
C ALA A 159 -2.71 14.36 -13.22
N GLY A 160 -2.97 15.59 -12.78
CA GLY A 160 -3.84 16.52 -13.50
C GLY A 160 -5.25 15.96 -13.70
N GLU A 161 -5.75 15.98 -14.94
CA GLU A 161 -7.13 15.59 -15.27
C GLU A 161 -7.45 14.11 -15.02
N ILE A 162 -6.44 13.23 -14.99
CA ILE A 162 -6.67 11.81 -14.73
C ILE A 162 -6.70 11.49 -13.22
N ALA A 163 -6.46 12.47 -12.35
CA ALA A 163 -6.53 12.28 -10.92
C ALA A 163 -7.97 11.97 -10.51
N GLY A 164 -8.20 10.74 -10.04
CA GLY A 164 -9.48 10.31 -9.50
C GLY A 164 -9.70 10.78 -8.07
N GLN A 165 -10.67 10.14 -7.40
CA GLN A 165 -10.89 10.33 -5.97
C GLN A 165 -9.62 9.99 -5.19
N SER A 166 -9.29 10.78 -4.17
CA SER A 166 -8.21 10.45 -3.26
C SER A 166 -8.74 10.11 -1.87
N TRP A 167 -8.06 9.19 -1.18
CA TRP A 167 -8.38 8.82 0.19
C TRP A 167 -7.16 8.91 1.09
N LEU A 168 -7.40 9.26 2.35
CA LEU A 168 -6.42 9.13 3.42
C LEU A 168 -6.98 8.11 4.41
N VAL A 169 -6.42 6.90 4.45
CA VAL A 169 -6.81 5.89 5.45
C VAL A 169 -5.92 6.06 6.66
N TYR A 170 -6.52 6.30 7.83
CA TYR A 170 -5.73 6.61 9.02
C TYR A 170 -6.23 5.97 10.32
N GLY A 171 -5.38 5.96 11.33
CA GLY A 171 -5.62 5.24 12.60
C GLY A 171 -6.54 5.93 13.60
N GLY A 172 -7.19 7.05 13.26
CA GLY A 172 -8.16 7.73 14.14
C GLY A 172 -9.58 7.29 13.86
N ASP A 173 -10.55 8.07 14.35
CA ASP A 173 -11.97 7.67 14.40
C ASP A 173 -12.93 8.62 13.67
N ASN A 174 -12.42 9.72 13.10
CA ASN A 174 -13.27 10.76 12.52
C ASN A 174 -13.12 10.83 11.00
N ARG A 175 -14.21 10.62 10.27
CA ARG A 175 -14.24 10.90 8.84
C ARG A 175 -14.16 12.40 8.57
N GLN A 176 -13.34 12.81 7.59
CA GLN A 176 -13.26 14.19 7.13
C GLN A 176 -13.17 14.24 5.60
N THR A 177 -13.87 15.16 4.96
CA THR A 177 -13.75 15.40 3.52
C THR A 177 -13.15 16.78 3.28
N ARG A 178 -12.10 16.85 2.47
CA ARG A 178 -11.43 18.10 2.06
C ARG A 178 -11.29 18.11 0.54
N SER A 179 -11.99 19.00 -0.15
CA SER A 179 -11.97 19.12 -1.62
C SER A 179 -12.02 17.76 -2.33
N ASN A 180 -10.87 17.20 -2.72
CA ASN A 180 -10.76 15.93 -3.48
C ASN A 180 -10.23 14.74 -2.66
N VAL A 181 -10.01 14.91 -1.36
CA VAL A 181 -9.51 13.87 -0.45
C VAL A 181 -10.56 13.55 0.62
N THR A 182 -10.89 12.27 0.76
CA THR A 182 -11.69 11.76 1.87
C THR A 182 -10.78 11.06 2.87
N ALA A 183 -10.63 11.62 4.06
CA ALA A 183 -9.97 10.96 5.18
C ALA A 183 -10.94 9.99 5.86
N LEU A 184 -10.60 8.71 5.84
CA LEU A 184 -11.38 7.60 6.39
C LEU A 184 -10.65 7.02 7.60
N PRO A 185 -11.31 6.89 8.76
CA PRO A 185 -10.77 6.08 9.83
C PRO A 185 -10.69 4.63 9.38
N TRP A 186 -9.69 3.90 9.86
CA TRP A 186 -9.37 2.54 9.41
C TRP A 186 -10.55 1.57 9.50
N HIS A 187 -11.43 1.74 10.48
CA HIS A 187 -12.61 0.89 10.69
C HIS A 187 -13.82 1.24 9.80
N GLU A 188 -13.75 2.33 9.03
CA GLU A 188 -14.76 2.71 8.03
C GLU A 188 -14.29 2.46 6.60
N ILE A 189 -13.14 1.80 6.40
CA ILE A 189 -12.69 1.46 5.06
C ILE A 189 -13.71 0.52 4.39
N ASP A 190 -14.14 0.89 3.19
CA ASP A 190 -14.86 0.01 2.28
C ASP A 190 -13.93 -0.34 1.11
N PRO A 191 -13.27 -1.51 1.16
CA PRO A 191 -12.35 -1.92 0.11
C PRO A 191 -13.01 -2.03 -1.27
N GLU A 192 -14.27 -2.46 -1.33
CA GLU A 192 -14.97 -2.64 -2.60
C GLU A 192 -15.28 -1.30 -3.26
N GLN A 193 -15.70 -0.31 -2.47
CA GLN A 193 -15.90 1.06 -2.94
C GLN A 193 -14.62 1.64 -3.54
N ILE A 194 -13.50 1.48 -2.84
CA ILE A 194 -12.20 2.02 -3.25
C ILE A 194 -11.74 1.38 -4.56
N VAL A 195 -11.82 0.06 -4.69
CA VAL A 195 -11.21 -0.64 -5.84
C VAL A 195 -12.10 -0.72 -7.09
N ASN A 196 -13.42 -0.50 -6.98
CA ASN A 196 -14.37 -0.69 -8.08
C ASN A 196 -14.92 0.59 -8.72
N HIS A 197 -14.52 1.80 -8.29
CA HIS A 197 -15.06 3.06 -8.79
C HIS A 197 -16.60 3.13 -8.69
N VAL A 198 -17.15 2.81 -7.51
CA VAL A 198 -18.61 2.93 -7.29
C VAL A 198 -18.96 4.41 -7.15
N ASN A 199 -19.65 4.97 -8.15
CA ASN A 199 -20.15 6.34 -8.10
C ASN A 199 -21.14 6.50 -6.94
N ILE A 200 -20.82 7.37 -5.98
CA ILE A 200 -21.73 7.74 -4.89
C ILE A 200 -22.76 8.77 -5.40
N HIS A 201 -23.43 8.53 -6.52
CA HIS A 201 -24.52 9.39 -7.03
C HIS A 201 -25.62 8.49 -7.61
N GLY A 202 -26.38 7.83 -6.72
CA GLY A 202 -27.45 6.91 -7.13
C GLY A 202 -28.24 6.35 -5.97
N SER A 203 -28.88 7.21 -5.17
CA SER A 203 -30.00 6.85 -4.29
C SER A 203 -30.94 8.04 -4.23
N GLY A 204 -31.65 8.25 -5.34
CA GLY A 204 -32.88 9.06 -5.38
C GLY A 204 -34.08 8.13 -5.29
#